data_AF-A0A7N0R8G5-F1
#
_entry.id   AF-A0A7N0R8G5-F1
#
_cell.length_a   1.000
_cell.length_b   1.000
_cell.length_c   1.000
_cell.angle_alpha   90.00
_cell.angle_beta   90.00
_cell.angle_gamma   90.00
#
_symmetry.space_group_name_H-M   'P 1'
#
loop_
_entity.id
_entity.type
_entity.pdbx_description
1 polymer ?
#
loop_
_entity_poly.entity_id
_entity_poly.type
_entity_poly.pdbx_seq_one_letter_code
_entity_poly.pdbx_strand_id
1 'polypeptide(L)'
;MSGFEILAFPCNQFGGQEPGSNSEIKQFACTRFKAEFPIFDKVDVNGPNTAPVYKFLKSSAGGLLVDVIKWNFEKFLLDKNGKVYKRYPPTTSPLQLEKDIQKLLES
;
A
#
# COMPACT_ATOMS: atom_id res chain seq x y z
N MET A 1 10.12 -9.99 13.64
CA MET A 1 10.26 -9.65 12.22
C MET A 1 11.07 -8.36 12.09
N SER A 2 12.37 -8.40 12.40
CA SER A 2 13.24 -7.22 12.18
C SER A 2 13.53 -7.11 10.68
N GLY A 3 13.53 -5.89 10.12
CA GLY A 3 13.80 -5.64 8.70
C GLY A 3 12.60 -5.64 7.75
N PHE A 4 11.37 -5.73 8.27
CA PHE A 4 10.15 -5.54 7.49
C PHE A 4 9.36 -4.34 8.01
N GLU A 5 8.89 -3.50 7.10
CA GLU A 5 8.11 -2.30 7.42
C GLU A 5 6.82 -2.25 6.58
N ILE A 6 5.75 -1.75 7.19
CA ILE A 6 4.48 -1.47 6.51
C ILE A 6 4.37 0.04 6.33
N LEU A 7 4.06 0.47 5.11
CA LEU A 7 3.79 1.87 4.79
C LEU A 7 2.34 1.99 4.33
N ALA A 8 1.51 2.74 5.05
CA ALA A 8 0.09 2.88 4.74
C ALA A 8 -0.23 4.26 4.16
N PHE A 9 -0.85 4.28 2.97
CA PHE A 9 -1.24 5.49 2.25
C PHE A 9 -2.77 5.59 2.18
N PRO A 10 -3.41 6.43 3.00
CA PRO A 10 -4.84 6.69 2.91
C PRO A 10 -5.23 7.24 1.52
N CYS A 11 -6.42 6.87 1.04
CA CYS A 11 -6.92 7.29 -0.26
C CYS A 11 -8.45 7.30 -0.26
N ASN A 12 -9.06 8.36 -0.81
CA ASN A 12 -10.52 8.50 -0.84
C ASN A 12 -11.15 8.23 -2.22
N GLN A 13 -10.35 7.77 -3.19
CA GLN A 13 -10.80 7.59 -4.59
C GLN A 13 -11.76 6.39 -4.77
N PHE A 14 -11.91 5.54 -3.76
CA PHE A 14 -12.69 4.30 -3.83
C PHE A 14 -13.92 4.38 -2.91
N GLY A 15 -15.06 4.71 -3.50
CA GLY A 15 -16.35 4.76 -2.80
C GLY A 15 -16.43 5.79 -1.67
N GLY A 16 -15.52 6.77 -1.61
CA GLY A 16 -15.53 7.78 -0.56
C GLY A 16 -15.27 7.21 0.84
N GLN A 17 -14.55 6.08 0.95
CA GLN A 17 -14.35 5.35 2.21
C GLN A 17 -13.32 5.98 3.16
N GLU A 18 -12.63 7.05 2.76
CA GLU A 18 -11.64 7.77 3.57
C GLU A 18 -11.84 9.30 3.50
N PRO A 19 -13.03 9.80 3.91
CA PRO A 19 -13.42 11.21 3.70
C PRO A 19 -12.70 12.19 4.63
N GLY A 20 -12.19 11.71 5.76
CA GLY A 20 -11.57 12.55 6.80
C GLY A 20 -10.30 13.28 6.37
N SER A 21 -9.89 14.25 7.18
CA SER A 21 -8.59 14.93 7.10
C SER A 21 -7.44 14.00 7.52
N ASN A 22 -6.20 14.36 7.16
CA ASN A 22 -5.02 13.56 7.53
C ASN A 22 -4.90 13.35 9.05
N SER A 23 -5.23 14.38 9.85
CA SER A 23 -5.23 14.30 11.31
C SER A 23 -6.27 13.33 11.85
N GLU A 24 -7.50 13.36 11.31
CA GLU A 24 -8.59 12.46 11.72
C GLU A 24 -8.27 11.01 11.33
N ILE A 25 -7.75 10.79 10.12
CA ILE A 25 -7.36 9.46 9.63
C ILE A 25 -6.26 8.87 10.52
N LYS A 26 -5.21 9.66 10.81
CA LYS A 26 -4.11 9.22 11.67
C LYS A 26 -4.60 8.89 13.08
N GLN A 27 -5.44 9.75 13.66
CA GLN A 27 -6.03 9.50 14.96
C GLN A 27 -6.88 8.23 14.97
N PHE A 28 -7.72 8.03 13.96
CA PHE A 28 -8.55 6.84 13.82
C PHE A 28 -7.70 5.58 13.70
N ALA A 29 -6.69 5.56 12.83
CA ALA A 29 -5.81 4.41 12.64
C ALA A 29 -5.03 4.04 13.92
N CYS A 30 -4.45 5.02 14.61
CA CYS A 30 -3.69 4.79 15.84
C CYS A 30 -4.59 4.35 17.01
N THR A 31 -5.79 4.91 17.16
CA THR A 31 -6.65 4.61 18.31
C THR A 31 -7.52 3.36 18.09
N ARG A 32 -8.13 3.21 16.92
CA ARG A 32 -9.10 2.15 16.63
C ARG A 32 -8.44 0.83 16.24
N PHE A 33 -7.33 0.90 15.52
CA PHE A 33 -6.64 -0.28 14.98
C PHE A 33 -5.28 -0.53 15.62
N LYS A 34 -4.84 0.35 16.54
CA LYS A 34 -3.54 0.26 17.20
C LYS A 34 -2.42 0.07 16.17
N ALA A 35 -2.49 0.80 15.05
CA ALA A 35 -1.48 0.71 14.02
C ALA A 35 -0.12 1.12 14.58
N GLU A 36 0.83 0.18 14.59
CA GLU A 36 2.22 0.40 15.03
C GLU A 36 3.15 0.74 13.85
N PHE A 37 2.57 1.03 12.68
CA PHE A 37 3.28 1.36 11.45
C PHE A 37 2.93 2.77 10.94
N PRO A 38 3.81 3.41 10.16
CA PRO A 38 3.57 4.74 9.61
C PRO A 38 2.30 4.81 8.77
N ILE A 39 1.42 5.75 9.15
CA ILE A 39 0.29 6.22 8.34
C ILE A 39 0.68 7.56 7.74
N PHE A 40 0.75 7.62 6.41
CA PHE A 40 1.11 8.82 5.66
C PHE A 40 -0.11 9.73 5.44
N ASP A 41 0.14 10.91 4.90
CA ASP A 41 -0.92 11.79 4.41
C ASP A 41 -1.71 11.14 3.27
N LYS A 42 -2.97 11.56 3.12
CA LYS A 42 -3.85 11.09 2.07
C LYS A 42 -3.29 11.44 0.69
N VAL A 43 -3.31 10.48 -0.22
CA VAL A 43 -2.81 10.64 -1.59
C VAL A 43 -3.80 10.10 -2.61
N ASP A 44 -3.73 10.65 -3.81
CA ASP A 44 -4.35 10.04 -4.99
C ASP A 44 -3.45 8.94 -5.54
N VAL A 45 -4.04 7.79 -5.83
CA VAL A 45 -3.33 6.61 -6.37
C VAL A 45 -3.61 6.38 -7.85
N ASN A 46 -4.64 7.04 -8.37
CA ASN A 46 -5.08 7.01 -9.76
C ASN A 46 -5.30 8.44 -10.30
N GLY A 47 -5.37 8.56 -11.63
CA GLY A 47 -5.63 9.83 -12.31
C GLY A 47 -4.40 10.75 -12.44
N PRO A 48 -4.59 11.99 -12.92
CA PRO A 48 -3.49 12.93 -13.21
C PRO A 48 -2.70 13.32 -11.96
N ASN A 49 -3.35 13.36 -10.80
CA ASN A 49 -2.76 13.72 -9.51
C ASN A 49 -2.12 12.53 -8.78
N THR A 50 -1.97 11.36 -9.44
CA THR A 50 -1.37 10.17 -8.81
C THR A 50 -0.02 10.52 -8.16
N ALA A 51 0.14 10.19 -6.88
CA ALA A 51 1.38 10.40 -6.15
C ALA A 51 2.56 9.67 -6.82
N PRO A 52 3.78 10.24 -6.82
CA PRO A 52 4.94 9.64 -7.49
C PRO A 52 5.21 8.19 -7.09
N VAL A 53 5.04 7.85 -5.81
CA VAL A 53 5.19 6.47 -5.32
C VAL A 53 4.23 5.50 -6.03
N TYR A 54 2.97 5.88 -6.21
CA TYR A 54 2.00 5.03 -6.90
C TYR A 54 2.21 5.01 -8.42
N LYS A 55 2.81 6.04 -9.03
CA LYS A 55 3.26 5.98 -10.43
C LYS A 55 4.34 4.89 -10.58
N PHE A 56 5.33 4.89 -9.70
CA PHE A 56 6.39 3.88 -9.66
C PHE A 56 5.83 2.47 -9.44
N LEU A 57 5.06 2.27 -8.36
CA LEU A 57 4.51 0.96 -8.00
C LEU A 57 3.67 0.36 -9.14
N LYS A 58 2.81 1.17 -9.76
CA LYS A 58 1.97 0.74 -10.88
C LYS A 58 2.81 0.31 -12.09
N SER A 59 3.82 1.10 -12.46
CA SER A 59 4.68 0.81 -13.62
C SER A 59 5.54 -0.45 -13.48
N SER A 60 5.86 -0.83 -12.24
CA SER A 60 6.75 -1.96 -11.95
C SER A 60 6.07 -3.35 -12.03
N ALA A 61 4.72 -3.38 -12.06
CA ALA A 61 3.95 -4.62 -12.01
C ALA A 61 3.74 -5.31 -13.37
N GLY A 62 4.25 -4.73 -14.48
CA GLY A 62 4.40 -5.42 -15.76
C GLY A 62 3.11 -5.76 -16.53
N GLY A 63 1.99 -5.06 -16.30
CA GLY A 63 0.74 -5.28 -17.01
C GLY A 63 0.62 -4.47 -18.30
N LEU A 64 0.47 -5.13 -19.45
CA LEU A 64 0.28 -4.51 -20.77
C LEU A 64 -1.03 -3.71 -20.93
N LEU A 65 -1.97 -3.78 -19.98
CA LEU A 65 -3.29 -3.15 -20.06
C LEU A 65 -3.71 -2.59 -18.69
N VAL A 66 -3.59 -1.27 -18.54
CA VAL A 66 -4.17 -0.43 -17.47
C VAL A 66 -3.65 -0.76 -16.06
N ASP A 67 -2.47 -0.24 -15.72
CA ASP A 67 -1.91 -0.27 -14.35
C ASP A 67 -2.62 0.72 -13.41
N VAL A 68 -3.93 0.54 -13.20
CA VAL A 68 -4.75 1.32 -12.27
C VAL A 68 -4.92 0.51 -10.97
N ILE A 69 -4.93 1.19 -9.82
CA ILE A 69 -5.29 0.58 -8.54
C ILE A 69 -6.78 0.31 -8.54
N LYS A 70 -7.19 -0.94 -8.31
CA LYS A 70 -8.59 -1.34 -8.55
C LYS A 70 -9.51 -1.01 -7.39
N TRP A 71 -9.01 -1.07 -6.16
CA TRP A 71 -9.79 -0.82 -4.95
C TRP A 71 -8.89 -0.59 -3.73
N ASN A 72 -9.51 -0.29 -2.58
CA ASN A 72 -8.84 -0.22 -1.28
C ASN A 72 -8.11 -1.52 -0.94
N PHE A 73 -7.03 -1.43 -0.17
CA PHE A 73 -6.21 -2.55 0.31
C PHE A 73 -5.47 -3.35 -0.76
N GLU A 74 -5.20 -2.78 -1.93
CA GLU A 74 -4.20 -3.33 -2.85
C GLU A 74 -2.78 -3.20 -2.24
N LYS A 75 -1.94 -4.22 -2.38
CA LYS A 75 -0.65 -4.32 -1.66
C LYS A 75 0.51 -4.49 -2.64
N PHE A 76 1.64 -3.89 -2.32
CA PHE A 76 2.90 -4.06 -3.04
C PHE A 76 3.96 -4.52 -2.04
N LEU A 77 4.68 -5.59 -2.37
CA LEU A 77 5.84 -6.03 -1.62
C LEU A 77 7.10 -5.66 -2.39
N LEU A 78 7.98 -4.93 -1.73
CA LEU A 78 9.26 -4.49 -2.26
C LEU A 78 10.39 -5.24 -1.53
N ASP A 79 11.49 -5.47 -2.24
CA ASP A 79 12.71 -5.99 -1.62
C ASP A 79 13.53 -4.85 -0.96
N LYS A 80 14.63 -5.23 -0.28
CA LYS A 80 15.55 -4.29 0.40
C LYS A 80 16.23 -3.28 -0.53
N ASN A 81 16.20 -3.50 -1.84
CA ASN A 81 16.76 -2.58 -2.84
C ASN A 81 15.69 -1.65 -3.44
N GLY A 82 14.46 -1.72 -2.93
CA GLY A 82 13.33 -0.91 -3.42
C GLY A 82 12.72 -1.43 -4.72
N LYS A 83 13.06 -2.64 -5.17
CA LYS A 83 12.43 -3.23 -6.36
C LYS A 83 11.12 -3.90 -5.96
N VAL A 84 10.07 -3.68 -6.73
CA VAL A 84 8.79 -4.37 -6.53
C VAL A 84 8.98 -5.86 -6.83
N TYR A 85 8.81 -6.68 -5.79
CA TYR A 85 8.81 -8.12 -5.88
C TYR A 85 7.46 -8.63 -6.38
N LYS A 86 6.36 -8.11 -5.84
CA LYS A 86 5.01 -8.57 -6.18
C LYS A 86 3.91 -7.57 -5.83
N ARG A 87 2.84 -7.58 -6.63
CA ARG A 87 1.59 -6.84 -6.42
C ARG A 87 0.48 -7.83 -6.06
N TYR A 88 -0.30 -7.54 -5.03
CA TYR A 88 -1.38 -8.41 -4.53
C TYR A 88 -2.72 -7.67 -4.58
N PRO A 89 -3.78 -8.30 -5.11
CA PRO A 89 -5.10 -7.69 -5.15
C PRO A 89 -5.69 -7.50 -3.74
N PRO A 90 -6.71 -6.63 -3.60
CA PRO A 90 -7.44 -6.42 -2.34
C PRO A 90 -7.90 -7.70 -1.64
N THR A 91 -8.29 -8.71 -2.42
CA THR A 91 -8.81 -10.00 -1.94
C THR A 91 -7.74 -10.92 -1.34
N THR A 92 -6.45 -10.65 -1.56
CA THR A 92 -5.37 -11.41 -0.92
C THR A 92 -5.29 -11.03 0.55
N SER A 93 -5.44 -12.04 1.42
CA SER A 93 -5.26 -11.89 2.86
C SER A 93 -3.80 -11.52 3.17
N PRO A 94 -3.54 -10.53 4.06
CA PRO A 94 -2.19 -10.17 4.49
C PRO A 94 -1.36 -11.36 5.00
N LEU A 95 -1.99 -12.34 5.65
CA LEU A 95 -1.29 -13.54 6.17
C LEU A 95 -0.71 -14.40 5.05
N GLN A 96 -1.24 -14.33 3.83
CA GLN A 96 -0.68 -15.06 2.69
C GLN A 96 0.64 -14.46 2.19
N LEU A 97 0.95 -13.21 2.57
CA LEU A 97 2.21 -12.55 2.19
C LEU A 97 3.37 -13.00 3.07
N GLU A 98 3.12 -13.62 4.23
CA GLU A 98 4.15 -13.98 5.21
C GLU A 98 5.29 -14.80 4.60
N LYS A 99 4.96 -15.78 3.75
CA LYS A 99 5.96 -16.61 3.06
C LYS A 99 6.84 -15.81 2.11
N ASP A 100 6.25 -14.87 1.37
CA ASP A 100 6.98 -13.99 0.46
C ASP A 100 7.85 -13.00 1.24
N ILE A 101 7.37 -12.48 2.37
CA ILE A 101 8.12 -11.58 3.27
C ILE A 101 9.33 -12.31 3.88
N GLN A 102 9.13 -13.50 4.47
CA GLN A 102 10.22 -14.29 5.06
C GLN A 102 11.32 -14.58 4.04
N LYS A 103 10.94 -14.96 2.82
CA LYS A 103 11.89 -15.20 1.72
C LYS A 103 12.74 -13.96 1.39
N LEU A 104 12.16 -12.76 1.43
CA LEU A 104 12.91 -11.52 1.15
C LEU A 104 13.78 -11.07 2.32
N LEU A 105 13.43 -11.45 3.55
CA LEU A 105 14.26 -11.17 4.73
C LEU A 105 15.49 -12.08 4.82
N GLU A 106 15.40 -13.29 4.27
CA GLU A 106 16.49 -14.27 4.25
C GLU A 106 17.50 -14.06 3.10
N SER A 107 17.18 -13.19 2.13
CA SER A 107 18.01 -12.83 0.97
C SER A 107 18.84 -11.57 1.19
#